data_AF-A0A660WBQ6-F1
#
_entry.id   AF-A0A660WBQ6-F1
#
_cell.length_a   1.000
_cell.length_b   1.000
_cell.length_c   1.000
_cell.angle_alpha   90.00
_cell.angle_beta   90.00
_cell.angle_gamma   90.00
#
_symmetry.space_group_name_H-M   'P 1'
#
loop_
_entity.id
_entity.type
_entity.pdbx_description
1 polymer ?
#
loop_
_entity_poly.entity_id
_entity_poly.type
_entity_poly.pdbx_seq_one_letter_code
_entity_poly.pdbx_strand_id
1 'polypeptide(L)'
;GGGAFESFARAVWPVWTNFFDSIFGAVMYFATLTEVPILQGLIDAGMGKGPALALLLAGPAISLPSMLVIRSIMGTEKTLVFISLVVIMSTISGIAYGSFF
;
A
#
# COMPACT_ATOMS: atom_id res chain seq x y z
N GLY A 1 -2.90 -41.49 18.96
CA GLY A 1 -4.08 -40.73 19.44
C GLY A 1 -4.05 -39.38 18.76
N GLY A 2 -5.05 -39.06 17.94
CA GLY A 2 -5.05 -37.82 17.14
C GLY A 2 -6.25 -37.70 16.19
N GLY A 3 -7.44 -38.17 16.60
CA GLY A 3 -8.47 -38.63 15.64
C GLY A 3 -9.70 -37.74 15.40
N ALA A 4 -9.94 -36.68 16.16
CA ALA A 4 -11.17 -35.87 15.99
C ALA A 4 -10.91 -34.37 16.19
N PHE A 5 -10.13 -34.04 17.22
CA PHE A 5 -9.70 -32.67 17.47
C PHE A 5 -8.82 -32.12 16.34
N GLU A 6 -7.89 -32.91 15.79
CA GLU A 6 -7.03 -32.46 14.68
C GLU A 6 -7.80 -32.21 13.38
N SER A 7 -8.82 -33.03 13.09
CA SER A 7 -9.66 -32.87 11.89
C SER A 7 -10.56 -31.63 12.00
N PHE A 8 -11.12 -31.37 13.18
CA PHE A 8 -11.90 -30.15 13.43
C PHE A 8 -11.03 -28.90 13.42
N ALA A 9 -9.86 -28.96 14.07
CA ALA A 9 -8.89 -27.88 14.05
C ALA A 9 -8.47 -27.54 12.61
N ARG A 10 -8.16 -28.53 11.77
CA ARG A 10 -7.80 -28.30 10.35
C ARG A 10 -8.94 -27.75 9.48
N ALA A 11 -10.19 -27.99 9.85
CA ALA A 11 -11.35 -27.46 9.12
C ALA A 11 -11.64 -26.00 9.50
N VAL A 12 -11.47 -25.63 10.77
CA VAL A 12 -11.79 -24.29 11.29
C VAL A 12 -10.60 -23.32 11.19
N TRP A 13 -9.37 -23.85 11.29
CA TRP A 13 -8.14 -23.08 11.27
C TRP A 13 -7.97 -22.18 10.03
N PRO A 14 -8.17 -22.66 8.79
CA PRO A 14 -7.99 -21.83 7.59
C PRO A 14 -9.04 -20.71 7.48
N VAL A 15 -10.23 -20.90 8.03
CA VAL A 15 -11.34 -19.95 7.85
C VAL A 15 -11.06 -18.66 8.62
N TRP A 16 -10.56 -18.76 9.84
CA TRP A 16 -10.21 -17.60 10.65
C TRP A 16 -8.88 -16.96 10.25
N THR A 17 -7.87 -17.73 9.82
CA THR A 17 -6.60 -17.17 9.35
C THR A 17 -6.76 -16.42 8.03
N ASN A 18 -7.54 -16.96 7.08
CA ASN A 18 -7.81 -16.27 5.81
C ASN A 18 -8.64 -15.00 6.01
N PHE A 19 -9.54 -14.95 6.99
CA PHE A 19 -10.31 -13.74 7.31
C PHE A 19 -9.42 -12.64 7.91
N PHE A 20 -8.52 -13.00 8.83
CA PHE A 20 -7.55 -12.06 9.39
C PHE A 20 -6.52 -11.58 8.37
N ASP A 21 -5.95 -12.46 7.54
CA ASP A 21 -5.02 -12.09 6.45
C ASP A 21 -5.70 -11.26 5.37
N SER A 22 -6.98 -11.50 5.08
CA SER A 22 -7.78 -10.70 4.15
C SER A 22 -8.03 -9.27 4.64
N ILE A 23 -8.09 -9.03 5.95
CA ILE A 23 -8.20 -7.67 6.52
C ILE A 23 -6.81 -7.02 6.64
N PHE A 24 -5.80 -7.82 6.97
CA PHE A 24 -4.43 -7.34 7.12
C PHE A 24 -3.82 -6.94 5.75
N GLY A 25 -4.00 -7.76 4.72
CA GLY A 25 -3.65 -7.44 3.32
C GLY A 25 -4.48 -6.31 2.72
N ALA A 26 -5.71 -6.09 3.20
CA ALA A 26 -6.53 -4.94 2.80
C ALA A 26 -6.03 -3.61 3.41
N VAL A 27 -5.12 -3.66 4.40
CA VAL A 27 -4.54 -2.50 5.10
C VAL A 27 -3.09 -2.21 4.66
N MET A 28 -2.39 -3.18 4.08
CA MET A 28 -1.02 -3.02 3.56
C MET A 28 -1.02 -1.92 2.48
N TYR A 29 -0.61 -0.66 2.69
CA TYR A 29 0.56 -0.12 3.39
C TYR A 29 1.84 -0.85 3.01
N PHE A 30 2.56 -0.28 2.03
CA PHE A 30 3.98 -0.56 1.91
C PHE A 30 4.65 0.06 3.13
N ALA A 31 5.23 -0.76 3.99
CA ALA A 31 6.17 -0.23 4.96
C ALA A 31 7.27 0.47 4.16
N THR A 32 7.68 1.66 4.58
CA THR A 32 8.77 2.42 3.94
C THR A 32 10.03 1.57 3.74
N LEU A 33 10.22 0.56 4.60
CA LEU A 33 11.30 -0.43 4.53
C LEU A 33 11.14 -1.50 3.43
N THR A 34 9.91 -1.88 3.07
CA THR A 34 9.63 -2.82 1.97
C THR A 34 9.43 -2.08 0.65
N GLU A 35 9.13 -0.79 0.69
CA GLU A 35 8.98 0.04 -0.50
C GLU A 35 10.28 0.11 -1.31
N VAL A 36 11.44 0.26 -0.67
CA VAL A 36 12.75 0.30 -1.37
C VAL A 36 13.06 -0.99 -2.15
N PRO A 37 13.03 -2.20 -1.55
CA PRO A 37 13.29 -3.43 -2.31
C PRO A 37 12.21 -3.74 -3.35
N ILE A 38 10.97 -3.34 -3.11
CA ILE A 38 9.88 -3.50 -4.09
C ILE A 38 10.08 -2.55 -5.26
N LEU A 39 10.42 -1.29 -4.98
CA LEU A 39 10.76 -0.30 -5.99
C LEU A 39 11.97 -0.75 -6.81
N GLN A 40 13.01 -1.26 -6.14
CA GLN A 40 14.18 -1.81 -6.82
C GLN A 40 13.80 -3.00 -7.70
N GLY A 41 13.00 -3.93 -7.20
CA GLY A 41 12.48 -5.05 -8.01
C GLY A 41 11.62 -4.58 -9.20
N LEU A 42 10.85 -3.50 -9.05
CA LEU A 42 10.09 -2.89 -10.14
C LEU A 42 11.02 -2.21 -11.16
N ILE A 43 12.07 -1.52 -10.72
CA ILE A 43 13.08 -0.91 -11.59
C ILE A 43 13.84 -2.00 -12.36
N ASP A 44 14.24 -3.07 -11.68
CA ASP A 44 14.89 -4.23 -12.29
C ASP A 44 13.95 -4.94 -13.29
N ALA A 45 12.64 -4.85 -13.08
CA ALA A 45 11.61 -5.31 -14.02
C ALA A 45 11.29 -4.31 -15.15
N GLY A 46 11.98 -3.15 -15.22
CA GLY A 46 11.87 -2.16 -16.29
C GLY A 46 11.10 -0.87 -15.94
N MET A 47 10.79 -0.61 -14.67
CA MET A 47 10.17 0.65 -14.25
C MET A 47 11.12 1.84 -14.46
N GLY A 48 10.62 2.90 -15.10
CA GLY A 48 11.38 4.15 -15.27
C GLY A 48 11.63 4.89 -13.95
N LYS A 49 12.72 5.65 -13.89
CA LYS A 49 13.11 6.44 -12.71
C LYS A 49 12.06 7.49 -12.29
N GLY A 50 11.38 8.10 -13.25
CA GLY A 50 10.30 9.07 -13.01
C GLY A 50 9.10 8.46 -12.27
N PRO A 51 8.49 7.38 -12.81
CA PRO A 51 7.47 6.60 -12.11
C PRO A 51 7.91 6.07 -10.75
N ALA A 52 9.17 5.64 -10.61
CA ALA A 52 9.71 5.21 -9.33
C ALA A 52 9.71 6.34 -8.28
N LEU A 53 10.11 7.56 -8.66
CA LEU A 53 10.03 8.73 -7.78
C LEU A 53 8.57 9.09 -7.44
N ALA A 54 7.66 9.06 -8.43
CA ALA A 54 6.25 9.35 -8.18
C ALA A 54 5.62 8.35 -7.19
N LEU A 55 5.99 7.07 -7.29
CA LEU A 55 5.56 6.04 -6.33
C LEU A 55 6.08 6.34 -4.93
N LEU A 56 7.38 6.62 -4.77
CA LEU A 56 7.97 6.96 -3.47
C LEU A 56 7.35 8.19 -2.81
N LEU A 57 6.91 9.17 -3.61
CA LEU A 57 6.28 10.38 -3.09
C LEU A 57 4.82 10.14 -2.66
N ALA A 58 4.07 9.32 -3.41
CA ALA A 58 2.65 9.08 -3.15
C ALA A 58 2.39 7.93 -2.18
N GLY A 59 3.17 6.85 -2.25
CA GLY A 59 2.94 5.57 -1.56
C GLY A 59 2.69 5.73 -0.06
N PRO A 60 3.60 6.37 0.69
CA PRO A 60 3.39 6.61 2.13
C PRO A 60 2.28 7.62 2.40
N ALA A 61 2.25 8.70 1.61
CA ALA A 61 1.43 9.89 1.85
C ALA A 61 -0.08 9.62 1.77
N ILE A 62 -0.51 8.80 0.80
CA ILE A 62 -1.93 8.46 0.58
C ILE A 62 -2.20 6.97 0.81
N SER A 63 -1.45 6.33 1.69
CA SER A 63 -1.75 4.97 2.14
C SER A 63 -3.13 4.88 2.80
N LEU A 64 -3.78 3.72 2.75
CA LEU A 64 -5.11 3.51 3.35
C LEU A 64 -5.20 3.94 4.82
N PRO A 65 -4.24 3.61 5.70
CA PRO A 65 -4.23 4.10 7.08
C PRO A 65 -4.17 5.64 7.16
N SER A 66 -3.29 6.27 6.37
CA SER A 66 -3.17 7.74 6.28
C SER A 66 -4.50 8.38 5.86
N MET A 67 -5.12 7.86 4.80
CA MET A 67 -6.39 8.38 4.28
C MET A 67 -7.53 8.23 5.29
N LEU A 68 -7.60 7.10 6.02
CA LEU A 68 -8.62 6.89 7.05
C LEU A 68 -8.47 7.86 8.22
N VAL A 69 -7.24 8.15 8.65
CA VAL A 69 -6.96 9.14 9.71
C VAL A 69 -7.28 10.56 9.23
N ILE A 70 -6.85 10.93 8.03
CA ILE A 70 -7.13 12.24 7.45
C ILE A 70 -8.65 12.43 7.30
N ARG A 71 -9.37 11.40 6.86
CA ARG A 71 -10.83 11.42 6.75
C ARG A 71 -11.54 11.60 8.08
N SER A 72 -11.07 10.94 9.14
CA SER A 72 -11.69 11.06 10.45
C SER A 72 -11.48 12.43 11.09
N ILE A 73 -10.40 13.14 10.76
CA ILE A 73 -10.06 14.45 11.31
C ILE A 73 -10.65 15.59 10.47
N MET A 74 -10.44 15.56 9.15
CA MET A 74 -10.74 16.67 8.26
C MET A 74 -12.07 16.51 7.50
N GLY A 75 -12.70 15.34 7.62
CA GLY A 75 -13.87 14.98 6.83
C GLY A 75 -13.53 14.51 5.42
N THR A 76 -14.53 13.95 4.74
CA THR A 76 -14.34 13.27 3.46
C THR A 76 -13.96 14.25 2.34
N GLU A 77 -14.55 15.44 2.28
CA GLU A 77 -14.29 16.41 1.21
C GLU A 77 -12.83 16.89 1.19
N LYS A 78 -12.29 17.27 2.35
CA LYS A 78 -10.90 17.73 2.46
C LYS A 78 -9.89 16.62 2.23
N THR A 79 -10.25 15.39 2.60
CA THR A 79 -9.43 14.20 2.33
C THR A 79 -9.29 13.95 0.84
N LEU A 80 -10.39 14.08 0.09
CA LEU A 80 -10.35 13.94 -1.38
C LEU A 80 -9.46 15.01 -2.02
N VAL A 81 -9.55 16.26 -1.55
CA VAL A 81 -8.67 17.34 -2.01
C VAL A 81 -7.20 17.01 -1.71
N PHE A 82 -6.88 16.56 -0.50
CA PHE A 82 -5.53 16.16 -0.12
C PHE A 82 -4.98 15.03 -1.02
N ILE A 83 -5.75 13.96 -1.22
CA ILE A 83 -5.35 12.84 -2.08
C ILE A 83 -5.08 13.33 -3.50
N SER A 84 -5.98 14.13 -4.07
CA SER A 84 -5.81 14.66 -5.42
C SER A 84 -4.58 15.56 -5.55
N LEU A 85 -4.29 16.41 -4.55
CA LEU A 85 -3.07 17.22 -4.54
C LEU A 85 -1.81 16.37 -4.51
N VAL A 86 -1.76 15.37 -3.62
CA VAL A 86 -0.59 14.47 -3.51
C VAL A 86 -0.34 13.74 -4.83
N VAL A 87 -1.38 13.21 -5.47
CA VAL A 87 -1.28 12.52 -6.76
C VAL A 87 -0.78 13.45 -7.86
N ILE A 88 -1.32 14.66 -7.96
CA ILE A 88 -0.91 15.61 -9.00
C ILE A 88 0.55 16.04 -8.78
N MET A 89 0.93 16.37 -7.56
CA MET A 89 2.29 16.82 -7.23
C MET A 89 3.32 15.71 -7.41
N SER A 90 3.04 14.48 -6.96
CA SER A 90 3.94 13.34 -7.15
C SER A 90 4.11 13.00 -8.63
N THR A 91 3.04 13.08 -9.42
CA THR A 91 3.07 12.84 -10.87
C THR A 91 3.91 13.88 -11.59
N ILE A 92 3.70 15.17 -11.32
CA ILE A 92 4.50 16.26 -11.92
C ILE A 92 5.97 16.09 -11.54
N SER A 93 6.25 15.78 -10.27
CA SER A 93 7.62 15.57 -9.79
C SER A 93 8.28 14.38 -10.46
N GLY A 94 7.56 13.27 -10.64
CA GLY A 94 8.04 12.08 -11.35
C GLY A 94 8.29 12.33 -12.83
N ILE A 95 7.40 13.07 -13.51
CA ILE A 95 7.57 13.46 -14.92
C ILE A 95 8.79 14.35 -15.07
N ALA A 96 8.90 15.39 -14.23
CA ALA A 96 10.05 16.28 -14.23
C ALA A 96 11.34 15.49 -14.03
N TYR A 97 11.41 14.68 -12.97
CA TYR A 97 12.60 13.88 -12.67
C TYR A 97 12.97 12.90 -13.79
N GLY A 98 11.99 12.15 -14.31
CA GLY A 98 12.21 11.21 -15.43
C GLY A 98 12.54 11.88 -16.76
N SER A 99 12.26 13.19 -16.91
CA SER A 99 12.67 13.94 -18.09
C SER A 99 14.11 14.47 -18.01
N PHE A 100 14.66 14.63 -16.80
CA PHE A 100 16.03 15.10 -16.58
C PHE A 100 17.06 13.98 -16.40
N PHE A 101 16.65 12.74 -16.07
CA PHE A 101 17.53 11.62 -15.68
C PHE A 101 17.08 10.26 -16.23
#